data_AF-A0A2W7IAM5-F1
#
_entry.id   AF-A0A2W7IAM5-F1
#
_cell.length_a   1.000
_cell.length_b   1.000
_cell.length_c   1.000
_cell.angle_alpha   90.00
_cell.angle_beta   90.00
_cell.angle_gamma   90.00
#
_symmetry.space_group_name_H-M   'P 1'
#
loop_
_entity.id
_entity.type
_entity.pdbx_description
1 polymer ?
#
loop_
_entity_poly.entity_id
_entity_poly.type
_entity_poly.pdbx_seq_one_letter_code
_entity_poly.pdbx_strand_id
1 'polypeptide(L)'
;MRAMLLLLLLPGCLAQQLDRMKDQAAAGQTIALAAERVDCTGPDPLCVQVQTLRAEACLALARQAPRDAAAPARRACAASGYAAALAALPPGGTERRTLLAGLAAAAMDRRDAGEATPDAQLGAGLALLKLDPGDAIGCAHARSARLARALLGPPGMPRCAELRAAPACRATPALDREIAALTAASCPQEPGR
;
A
#
# COMPACT_ATOMS: atom_id res chain seq x y z
N MET A 1 10.97 -13.39 44.62
CA MET A 1 10.39 -14.32 43.62
C MET A 1 8.91 -14.01 43.31
N ARG A 2 8.55 -12.74 43.04
CA ARG A 2 7.15 -12.32 42.71
C ARG A 2 7.04 -11.61 41.35
N ALA A 3 8.16 -11.28 40.72
CA ALA A 3 8.22 -10.59 39.43
C ALA A 3 8.18 -11.53 38.21
N MET A 4 8.24 -12.86 38.42
CA MET A 4 8.40 -13.83 37.33
C MET A 4 7.08 -14.43 36.82
N LEU A 5 5.95 -14.18 37.50
CA LEU A 5 4.62 -14.71 37.13
C LEU A 5 3.81 -13.81 36.19
N LEU A 6 4.21 -12.55 35.96
CA LEU A 6 3.49 -11.62 35.08
C LEU A 6 3.85 -11.77 33.59
N LEU A 7 4.89 -12.54 33.26
CA LEU A 7 5.35 -12.73 31.87
C LEU A 7 4.63 -13.86 31.10
N LEU A 8 3.86 -14.72 31.78
CA LEU A 8 3.21 -15.89 31.16
C LEU A 8 1.77 -15.66 30.69
N LEU A 9 1.17 -14.48 30.93
CA LEU A 9 -0.22 -14.17 30.57
C LEU A 9 -0.39 -13.40 29.25
N LEU A 10 0.72 -13.00 28.62
CA LEU A 10 0.69 -12.15 27.42
C LEU A 10 0.22 -12.82 26.12
N PRO A 11 0.46 -14.12 25.82
CA PRO A 11 0.12 -14.66 24.51
C PRO A 11 -1.39 -14.88 24.28
N GLY A 12 -2.20 -14.95 25.35
CA GLY A 12 -3.66 -15.14 25.24
C GLY A 12 -4.43 -13.91 24.74
N CYS A 13 -3.89 -12.71 24.97
CA CYS A 13 -4.59 -11.46 24.65
C CYS A 13 -4.72 -11.24 23.13
N LEU A 14 -3.70 -11.62 22.35
CA LEU A 14 -3.69 -11.38 20.91
C LEU A 14 -4.63 -12.34 20.15
N ALA A 15 -4.71 -13.60 20.58
CA ALA A 15 -5.66 -14.56 20.00
C ALA A 15 -7.10 -14.11 20.25
N GLN A 16 -7.43 -13.73 21.49
CA GLN A 16 -8.76 -13.22 21.84
C GLN A 16 -9.09 -11.91 21.10
N GLN A 17 -8.10 -11.04 20.92
CA GLN A 17 -8.26 -9.83 20.12
C GLN A 17 -8.56 -10.17 18.65
N LEU A 18 -7.81 -11.10 18.06
CA LEU A 18 -8.03 -11.53 16.69
C LEU A 18 -9.43 -12.14 16.50
N ASP A 19 -9.88 -12.99 17.41
CA ASP A 19 -11.23 -13.58 17.34
C ASP A 19 -12.30 -12.49 17.40
N ARG A 20 -12.18 -11.53 18.33
CA ARG A 20 -13.08 -10.38 18.39
C ARG A 20 -13.10 -9.58 17.09
N MET A 21 -11.94 -9.34 16.49
CA MET A 21 -11.86 -8.61 15.22
C MET A 21 -12.46 -9.42 14.06
N LYS A 22 -12.29 -10.74 14.04
CA LYS A 22 -12.95 -11.61 13.05
C LYS A 22 -14.47 -11.56 13.18
N ASP A 23 -14.99 -11.58 14.41
CA ASP A 23 -16.43 -11.44 14.67
C ASP A 23 -16.95 -10.06 14.22
N GLN A 24 -16.21 -8.98 14.51
CA GLN A 24 -16.55 -7.63 14.04
C GLN A 24 -16.54 -7.54 12.51
N ALA A 25 -15.55 -8.16 11.84
CA ALA A 25 -15.46 -8.20 10.39
C ALA A 25 -16.64 -8.97 9.78
N ALA A 26 -17.00 -10.13 10.34
CA ALA A 26 -18.16 -10.90 9.92
C ALA A 26 -19.48 -10.13 10.11
N ALA A 27 -19.56 -9.30 11.16
CA ALA A 27 -20.70 -8.43 11.42
C ALA A 27 -20.68 -7.10 10.65
N GLY A 28 -19.69 -6.84 9.80
CA GLY A 28 -19.58 -5.60 9.02
C GLY A 28 -19.25 -4.35 9.85
N GLN A 29 -18.75 -4.51 11.08
CA GLN A 29 -18.47 -3.43 12.03
C GLN A 29 -17.15 -2.69 11.72
N THR A 30 -17.07 -2.12 10.51
CA THR A 30 -15.86 -1.50 9.98
C THR A 30 -15.34 -0.34 10.85
N ILE A 31 -16.23 0.45 11.45
CA ILE A 31 -15.86 1.55 12.37
C ILE A 31 -15.16 1.00 13.63
N ALA A 32 -15.69 -0.08 14.21
CA ALA A 32 -15.10 -0.70 15.40
C ALA A 32 -13.72 -1.28 15.09
N LEU A 33 -13.59 -1.99 13.96
CA LEU A 33 -12.31 -2.54 13.50
C LEU A 33 -11.22 -1.49 13.31
N ALA A 34 -11.57 -0.37 12.65
CA ALA A 34 -10.61 0.70 12.41
C ALA A 34 -10.15 1.39 13.72
N ALA A 35 -11.03 1.44 14.73
CA ALA A 35 -10.77 2.02 16.03
C ALA A 35 -10.00 1.10 16.99
N GLU A 36 -9.93 -0.21 16.69
CA GLU A 36 -9.24 -1.19 17.53
C GLU A 36 -7.75 -0.83 17.68
N ARG A 37 -7.23 -0.89 18.91
CA ARG A 37 -5.80 -0.65 19.17
C ARG A 37 -5.02 -1.93 18.94
N VAL A 38 -3.97 -1.86 18.14
CA VAL A 38 -3.08 -3.00 17.85
C VAL A 38 -1.72 -2.72 18.45
N ASP A 39 -1.42 -3.41 19.54
CA ASP A 39 -0.18 -3.22 20.32
C ASP A 39 0.89 -4.28 19.98
N CYS A 40 0.57 -5.24 19.13
CA CYS A 40 1.51 -6.28 18.72
C CYS A 40 2.54 -5.72 17.71
N THR A 41 3.77 -6.21 17.83
CA THR A 41 4.87 -5.96 16.88
C THR A 41 5.65 -7.25 16.65
N GLY A 42 6.36 -7.35 15.53
CA GLY A 42 7.20 -8.51 15.20
C GLY A 42 6.52 -9.57 14.33
N PRO A 43 7.23 -10.68 14.04
CA PRO A 43 6.87 -11.65 13.00
C PRO A 43 5.74 -12.64 13.38
N ASP A 44 4.91 -12.31 14.35
CA ASP A 44 3.80 -13.19 14.80
C ASP A 44 2.68 -13.23 13.74
N PRO A 45 2.29 -14.41 13.22
CA PRO A 45 1.18 -14.54 12.26
C PRO A 45 -0.16 -13.97 12.76
N LEU A 46 -0.43 -14.00 14.07
CA LEU A 46 -1.62 -13.37 14.64
C LEU A 46 -1.53 -11.85 14.54
N CYS A 47 -0.33 -11.30 14.74
CA CYS A 47 -0.11 -9.86 14.62
C CYS A 47 -0.30 -9.40 13.17
N VAL A 48 0.23 -10.15 12.20
CA VAL A 48 0.02 -9.88 10.77
C VAL A 48 -1.49 -9.80 10.45
N GLN A 49 -2.29 -10.77 10.91
CA GLN A 49 -3.73 -10.79 10.67
C GLN A 49 -4.44 -9.59 11.31
N VAL A 50 -4.16 -9.28 12.57
CA VAL A 50 -4.76 -8.14 13.28
C VAL A 50 -4.42 -6.81 12.58
N GLN A 51 -3.15 -6.60 12.22
CA GLN A 51 -2.72 -5.40 11.48
C GLN A 51 -3.41 -5.29 10.12
N THR A 52 -3.58 -6.42 9.43
CA THR A 52 -4.24 -6.48 8.11
C THR A 52 -5.72 -6.12 8.20
N LEU A 53 -6.47 -6.75 9.12
CA LEU A 53 -7.90 -6.47 9.32
C LEU A 53 -8.15 -4.99 9.64
N ARG A 54 -7.32 -4.40 10.51
CA ARG A 54 -7.42 -2.98 10.83
C ARG A 54 -7.08 -2.10 9.63
N ALA A 55 -6.03 -2.44 8.87
CA ALA A 55 -5.63 -1.67 7.68
C ALA A 55 -6.74 -1.66 6.62
N GLU A 56 -7.35 -2.81 6.35
CA GLU A 56 -8.48 -2.97 5.42
C GLU A 56 -9.69 -2.16 5.88
N ALA A 57 -10.05 -2.22 7.16
CA ALA A 57 -11.16 -1.45 7.72
C ALA A 57 -10.92 0.07 7.61
N CYS A 58 -9.70 0.53 7.95
CA CYS A 58 -9.29 1.92 7.80
C CYS A 58 -9.40 2.39 6.34
N LEU A 59 -8.93 1.57 5.38
CA LEU A 59 -9.01 1.90 3.95
C LEU A 59 -10.46 1.96 3.46
N ALA A 60 -11.30 1.01 3.87
CA ALA A 60 -12.70 0.97 3.52
C ALA A 60 -13.44 2.23 3.99
N LEU A 61 -13.25 2.65 5.25
CA LEU A 61 -13.86 3.88 5.77
C LEU A 61 -13.36 5.15 5.08
N ALA A 62 -12.06 5.21 4.75
CA ALA A 62 -11.50 6.32 3.99
C ALA A 62 -12.15 6.45 2.59
N ARG A 63 -12.45 5.32 1.94
CA ARG A 63 -13.07 5.29 0.61
C ARG A 63 -14.57 5.56 0.62
N GLN A 64 -15.26 5.15 1.67
CA GLN A 64 -16.70 5.41 1.82
C GLN A 64 -16.98 6.90 1.99
N ALA A 65 -16.12 7.62 2.71
CA ALA A 65 -16.29 9.05 2.97
C ALA A 65 -14.97 9.82 2.74
N PRO A 66 -14.53 9.97 1.48
CA PRO A 66 -13.21 10.49 1.15
C PRO A 66 -13.03 11.98 1.50
N ARG A 67 -14.13 12.71 1.70
CA ARG A 67 -14.17 14.13 2.07
C ARG A 67 -14.35 14.36 3.58
N ASP A 68 -14.47 13.31 4.39
CA ASP A 68 -14.57 13.46 5.84
C ASP A 68 -13.26 14.01 6.42
N ALA A 69 -13.37 14.83 7.48
CA ALA A 69 -12.22 15.31 8.23
C ALA A 69 -11.33 14.17 8.79
N ALA A 70 -11.92 12.99 9.04
CA ALA A 70 -11.20 11.80 9.49
C ALA A 70 -10.53 10.99 8.36
N ALA A 71 -10.82 11.27 7.09
CA ALA A 71 -10.31 10.50 5.96
C ALA A 71 -8.77 10.45 5.86
N PRO A 72 -8.02 11.56 6.09
CA PRO A 72 -6.55 11.50 6.09
C PRO A 72 -5.99 10.55 7.16
N ALA A 73 -6.53 10.59 8.38
CA ALA A 73 -6.11 9.71 9.46
C ALA A 73 -6.42 8.23 9.15
N ARG A 74 -7.57 7.95 8.53
CA ARG A 74 -7.96 6.60 8.08
C ARG A 74 -7.03 6.07 6.99
N ARG A 75 -6.67 6.89 6.00
CA ARG A 75 -5.68 6.49 4.97
C ARG A 75 -4.29 6.26 5.56
N ALA A 76 -3.86 7.09 6.51
CA ALA A 76 -2.60 6.89 7.21
C ALA A 76 -2.59 5.59 8.03
N CYS A 77 -3.70 5.28 8.73
CA CYS A 77 -3.90 4.00 9.43
C CYS A 77 -3.77 2.79 8.50
N ALA A 78 -4.40 2.85 7.32
CA ALA A 78 -4.31 1.76 6.34
C ALA A 78 -2.86 1.53 5.89
N ALA A 79 -2.16 2.60 5.50
CA ALA A 79 -0.78 2.50 5.03
C ALA A 79 0.17 1.95 6.12
N SER A 80 0.04 2.42 7.37
CA SER A 80 0.90 1.95 8.47
C SER A 80 0.59 0.51 8.87
N GLY A 81 -0.69 0.10 8.87
CA GLY A 81 -1.08 -1.28 9.17
C GLY A 81 -0.54 -2.28 8.14
N TYR A 82 -0.67 -2.00 6.84
CA TYR A 82 -0.08 -2.86 5.80
C TYR A 82 1.45 -2.90 5.89
N ALA A 83 2.11 -1.76 6.16
CA ALA A 83 3.56 -1.72 6.33
C ALA A 83 4.02 -2.55 7.54
N ALA A 84 3.30 -2.46 8.67
CA ALA A 84 3.59 -3.26 9.87
C ALA A 84 3.41 -4.76 9.60
N ALA A 85 2.32 -5.15 8.94
CA ALA A 85 2.07 -6.54 8.55
C ALA A 85 3.16 -7.07 7.59
N LEU A 86 3.63 -6.26 6.63
CA LEU A 86 4.70 -6.63 5.70
C LEU A 86 6.08 -6.81 6.35
N ALA A 87 6.37 -6.04 7.40
CA ALA A 87 7.63 -6.13 8.14
C ALA A 87 7.75 -7.45 8.93
N ALA A 88 6.61 -8.04 9.27
CA ALA A 88 6.50 -9.30 10.00
C ALA A 88 6.59 -10.54 9.10
N LEU A 89 6.35 -10.40 7.78
CA LEU A 89 6.36 -11.52 6.85
C LEU A 89 7.75 -11.79 6.25
N PRO A 90 8.08 -13.06 5.96
CA PRO A 90 9.25 -13.40 5.16
C PRO A 90 9.17 -12.78 3.75
N PRO A 91 10.29 -12.70 3.02
CA PRO A 91 10.26 -12.32 1.61
C PRO A 91 9.54 -13.41 0.79
N GLY A 92 8.73 -12.98 -0.18
CA GLY A 92 7.98 -13.90 -1.05
C GLY A 92 6.60 -14.30 -0.54
N GLY A 93 5.94 -15.16 -1.30
CA GLY A 93 4.64 -15.75 -0.96
C GLY A 93 3.42 -14.91 -1.33
N THR A 94 2.28 -15.59 -1.45
CA THR A 94 0.99 -14.99 -1.82
C THR A 94 0.51 -13.96 -0.79
N GLU A 95 0.70 -14.23 0.50
CA GLU A 95 0.30 -13.31 1.57
C GLU A 95 1.03 -11.97 1.47
N ARG A 96 2.37 -12.00 1.28
CA ARG A 96 3.17 -10.79 1.05
C ARG A 96 2.70 -10.05 -0.20
N ARG A 97 2.37 -10.76 -1.28
CA ARG A 97 1.82 -10.16 -2.50
C ARG A 97 0.51 -9.42 -2.21
N THR A 98 -0.41 -10.03 -1.49
CA THR A 98 -1.69 -9.40 -1.10
C THR A 98 -1.47 -8.14 -0.26
N LEU A 99 -0.59 -8.18 0.74
CA LEU A 99 -0.31 -7.01 1.57
C LEU A 99 0.42 -5.91 0.81
N LEU A 100 1.30 -6.24 -0.13
CA LEU A 100 1.93 -5.26 -1.01
C LEU A 100 0.89 -4.58 -1.93
N ALA A 101 -0.08 -5.32 -2.44
CA ALA A 101 -1.18 -4.76 -3.22
C ALA A 101 -2.04 -3.81 -2.37
N GLY A 102 -2.37 -4.20 -1.12
CA GLY A 102 -3.07 -3.35 -0.16
C GLY A 102 -2.29 -2.06 0.16
N LEU A 103 -0.98 -2.17 0.39
CA LEU A 103 -0.10 -1.02 0.62
C LEU A 103 -0.03 -0.09 -0.60
N ALA A 104 0.11 -0.65 -1.81
CA ALA A 104 0.15 0.13 -3.04
C ALA A 104 -1.17 0.90 -3.29
N ALA A 105 -2.31 0.28 -2.98
CA ALA A 105 -3.62 0.90 -3.04
C ALA A 105 -3.77 2.01 -1.99
N ALA A 106 -3.41 1.76 -0.72
CA ALA A 106 -3.46 2.78 0.34
C ALA A 106 -2.54 3.98 0.03
N ALA A 107 -1.35 3.73 -0.53
CA ALA A 107 -0.43 4.78 -0.95
C ALA A 107 -0.98 5.61 -2.12
N MET A 108 -1.63 4.97 -3.10
CA MET A 108 -2.31 5.64 -4.20
C MET A 108 -3.43 6.55 -3.69
N ASP A 109 -4.30 6.05 -2.81
CA ASP A 109 -5.40 6.83 -2.22
C ASP A 109 -4.88 8.07 -1.48
N ARG A 110 -3.77 7.95 -0.73
CA ARG A 110 -3.11 9.09 -0.07
C ARG A 110 -2.57 10.10 -1.07
N ARG A 111 -1.91 9.62 -2.13
CA ARG A 111 -1.38 10.48 -3.20
C ARG A 111 -2.49 11.25 -3.90
N ASP A 112 -3.57 10.57 -4.26
CA ASP A 112 -4.71 11.17 -4.98
C ASP A 112 -5.45 12.20 -4.10
N ALA A 113 -5.38 12.04 -2.77
CA ALA A 113 -5.84 13.03 -1.79
C ALA A 113 -4.84 14.16 -1.51
N GLY A 114 -3.62 14.14 -2.10
CA GLY A 114 -2.57 15.14 -1.87
C GLY A 114 -1.81 14.99 -0.54
N GLU A 115 -1.87 13.81 0.10
CA GLU A 115 -1.33 13.55 1.44
C GLU A 115 0.02 12.81 1.46
N ALA A 116 0.50 12.38 0.29
CA ALA A 116 1.73 11.63 0.14
C ALA A 116 2.35 11.83 -1.25
N THR A 117 3.67 11.63 -1.34
CA THR A 117 4.34 11.54 -2.64
C THR A 117 4.05 10.17 -3.29
N PRO A 118 4.27 10.03 -4.61
CA PRO A 118 4.07 8.74 -5.29
C PRO A 118 5.10 7.66 -4.88
N ASP A 119 6.10 7.97 -4.06
CA ASP A 119 7.23 7.06 -3.77
C ASP A 119 6.81 5.79 -3.02
N ALA A 120 5.87 5.92 -2.06
CA ALA A 120 5.36 4.76 -1.33
C ALA A 120 4.61 3.79 -2.27
N GLN A 121 3.80 4.34 -3.19
CA GLN A 121 3.11 3.55 -4.20
C GLN A 121 4.10 2.89 -5.17
N LEU A 122 5.12 3.64 -5.61
CA LEU A 122 6.16 3.11 -6.49
C LEU A 122 6.92 1.97 -5.82
N GLY A 123 7.32 2.15 -4.55
CA GLY A 123 8.03 1.14 -3.78
C GLY A 123 7.23 -0.16 -3.65
N ALA A 124 5.94 -0.07 -3.32
CA ALA A 124 5.06 -1.24 -3.23
C ALA A 124 4.83 -1.90 -4.60
N GLY A 125 4.64 -1.13 -5.66
CA GLY A 125 4.47 -1.65 -7.03
C GLY A 125 5.72 -2.35 -7.55
N LEU A 126 6.91 -1.79 -7.33
CA LEU A 126 8.18 -2.43 -7.70
C LEU A 126 8.46 -3.67 -6.85
N ALA A 127 8.06 -3.68 -5.58
CA ALA A 127 8.18 -4.87 -4.74
C ALA A 127 7.30 -6.02 -5.24
N LEU A 128 6.09 -5.76 -5.75
CA LEU A 128 5.26 -6.75 -6.43
C LEU A 128 5.94 -7.30 -7.68
N LEU A 129 6.48 -6.42 -8.54
CA LEU A 129 7.22 -6.84 -9.75
C LEU A 129 8.49 -7.65 -9.44
N LYS A 130 9.09 -7.44 -8.27
CA LYS A 130 10.21 -8.26 -7.80
C LYS A 130 9.77 -9.68 -7.39
N LEU A 131 8.55 -9.84 -6.89
CA LEU A 131 7.98 -11.15 -6.57
C LEU A 131 7.56 -11.90 -7.84
N ASP A 132 6.94 -11.18 -8.77
CA ASP A 132 6.51 -11.70 -10.06
C ASP A 132 6.62 -10.58 -11.11
N PRO A 133 7.59 -10.66 -12.06
CA PRO A 133 7.74 -9.67 -13.11
C PRO A 133 6.50 -9.50 -14.01
N GLY A 134 5.59 -10.48 -14.03
CA GLY A 134 4.32 -10.44 -14.72
C GLY A 134 3.15 -9.87 -13.90
N ASP A 135 3.39 -9.42 -12.67
CA ASP A 135 2.32 -8.97 -11.77
C ASP A 135 1.62 -7.70 -12.30
N ALA A 136 0.37 -7.88 -12.74
CA ALA A 136 -0.43 -6.80 -13.32
C ALA A 136 -0.73 -5.67 -12.31
N ILE A 137 -0.90 -5.99 -11.02
CA ILE A 137 -1.17 -5.01 -9.96
C ILE A 137 0.10 -4.20 -9.70
N GLY A 138 1.22 -4.89 -9.50
CA GLY A 138 2.53 -4.28 -9.30
C GLY A 138 2.88 -3.32 -10.42
N CYS A 139 2.64 -3.76 -11.65
CA CYS A 139 2.86 -2.89 -12.79
C CYS A 139 1.94 -1.67 -12.82
N ALA A 140 0.63 -1.85 -12.66
CA ALA A 140 -0.32 -0.75 -12.71
C ALA A 140 0.04 0.34 -11.67
N HIS A 141 0.39 -0.06 -10.44
CA HIS A 141 0.81 0.88 -9.41
C HIS A 141 2.17 1.52 -9.69
N ALA A 142 3.17 0.76 -10.13
CA ALA A 142 4.48 1.32 -10.47
C ALA A 142 4.38 2.34 -11.63
N ARG A 143 3.62 2.01 -12.67
CA ARG A 143 3.38 2.86 -13.84
C ARG A 143 2.63 4.14 -13.47
N SER A 144 1.54 4.00 -12.70
CA SER A 144 0.78 5.13 -12.16
C SER A 144 1.64 6.05 -11.31
N ALA A 145 2.49 5.50 -10.44
CA ALA A 145 3.37 6.30 -9.59
C ALA A 145 4.47 7.03 -10.37
N ARG A 146 5.06 6.39 -11.39
CA ARG A 146 6.04 7.03 -12.30
C ARG A 146 5.43 8.18 -13.08
N LEU A 147 4.22 7.99 -13.62
CA LEU A 147 3.46 9.04 -14.28
C LEU A 147 3.22 10.22 -13.32
N ALA A 148 2.76 9.95 -12.10
CA ALA A 148 2.55 11.00 -11.10
C ALA A 148 3.85 11.76 -10.76
N ARG A 149 4.99 11.06 -10.59
CA ARG A 149 6.31 11.71 -10.38
C ARG A 149 6.69 12.59 -11.56
N ALA A 150 6.49 12.10 -12.79
CA ALA A 150 6.78 12.84 -14.01
C ALA A 150 5.96 14.13 -14.12
N LEU A 151 4.68 14.08 -13.75
CA LEU A 151 3.77 15.24 -13.79
C LEU A 151 4.10 16.29 -12.72
N LEU A 152 4.64 15.88 -11.57
CA LEU A 152 5.08 16.81 -10.51
C LEU A 152 6.38 17.55 -10.87
N GLY A 153 7.25 16.96 -11.69
CA GLY A 153 8.49 17.59 -12.14
C GLY A 153 8.29 18.50 -13.36
N PRO A 154 9.16 19.48 -13.63
CA PRO A 154 9.10 20.29 -14.84
C PRO A 154 9.37 19.45 -16.10
N PRO A 155 8.95 19.91 -17.30
CA PRO A 155 9.35 19.29 -18.56
C PRO A 155 10.87 19.18 -18.70
N GLY A 156 11.36 18.16 -19.41
CA GLY A 156 12.78 17.93 -19.70
C GLY A 156 13.30 16.56 -19.29
N MET A 157 14.63 16.43 -19.19
CA MET A 157 15.31 15.15 -18.97
C MET A 157 14.85 14.38 -17.71
N PRO A 158 14.64 15.02 -16.54
CA PRO A 158 14.15 14.29 -15.36
C PRO A 158 12.75 13.68 -15.56
N ARG A 159 11.82 14.45 -16.14
CA ARG A 159 10.48 13.95 -16.48
C ARG A 159 10.55 12.82 -17.49
N CYS A 160 11.41 12.97 -18.51
CA CYS A 160 11.64 11.92 -19.51
C CYS A 160 12.17 10.63 -18.89
N ALA A 161 13.11 10.71 -17.94
CA ALA A 161 13.66 9.55 -17.25
C ALA A 161 12.59 8.79 -16.45
N GLU A 162 11.70 9.50 -15.75
CA GLU A 162 10.57 8.87 -15.03
C GLU A 162 9.62 8.12 -15.97
N LEU A 163 9.24 8.76 -17.09
CA LEU A 163 8.32 8.16 -18.06
C LEU A 163 8.94 6.94 -18.76
N ARG A 164 10.23 6.99 -19.12
CA ARG A 164 10.97 5.86 -19.72
C ARG A 164 11.20 4.72 -18.73
N ALA A 165 11.34 5.01 -17.44
CA ALA A 165 11.47 4.00 -16.39
C ALA A 165 10.15 3.32 -16.02
N ALA A 166 9.03 3.72 -16.61
CA ALA A 166 7.74 3.11 -16.37
C ALA A 166 7.68 1.70 -17.00
N PRO A 167 7.36 0.64 -16.22
CA PRO A 167 7.33 -0.73 -16.74
C PRO A 167 6.25 -0.88 -17.82
N ALA A 168 6.58 -1.55 -18.92
CA ALA A 168 5.64 -1.84 -20.02
C ALA A 168 4.72 -3.01 -19.64
N CYS A 169 3.41 -2.79 -19.64
CA CYS A 169 2.45 -3.79 -19.17
C CYS A 169 1.17 -3.85 -19.97
N ARG A 170 0.70 -5.06 -20.25
CA ARG A 170 -0.47 -5.31 -21.09
C ARG A 170 -1.79 -4.87 -20.46
N ALA A 171 -1.82 -4.65 -19.14
CA ALA A 171 -3.05 -4.48 -18.38
C ALA A 171 -3.62 -3.06 -18.34
N THR A 172 -2.90 -2.03 -18.83
CA THR A 172 -3.31 -0.62 -18.65
C THR A 172 -3.13 0.25 -19.92
N PRO A 173 -3.86 -0.05 -21.02
CA PRO A 173 -3.69 0.63 -22.31
C PRO A 173 -4.00 2.14 -22.29
N ALA A 174 -4.80 2.62 -21.32
CA ALA A 174 -5.03 4.05 -21.12
C ALA A 174 -3.77 4.77 -20.62
N LEU A 175 -3.12 4.23 -19.58
CA LEU A 175 -1.85 4.76 -19.07
C LEU A 175 -0.73 4.64 -20.11
N ASP A 176 -0.77 3.61 -20.97
CA ASP A 176 0.19 3.46 -22.07
C ASP A 176 0.16 4.65 -23.02
N ARG A 177 -1.04 5.02 -23.48
CA ARG A 177 -1.22 6.16 -24.38
C ARG A 177 -0.79 7.47 -23.74
N GLU A 178 -1.11 7.67 -22.47
CA GLU A 178 -0.76 8.89 -21.74
C GLU A 178 0.76 9.02 -21.54
N ILE A 179 1.43 7.96 -21.08
CA ILE A 179 2.88 7.96 -20.91
C ILE A 179 3.60 8.15 -22.25
N ALA A 180 3.12 7.49 -23.32
CA ALA A 180 3.68 7.66 -24.65
C ALA A 180 3.56 9.10 -25.16
N ALA A 181 2.39 9.72 -25.00
CA ALA A 181 2.16 11.11 -25.38
C ALA A 181 3.07 12.07 -24.59
N LEU A 182 3.16 11.90 -23.27
CA LEU A 182 4.01 12.74 -22.42
C LEU A 182 5.50 12.55 -22.70
N THR A 183 5.91 11.33 -23.04
CA THR A 183 7.29 11.01 -23.43
C THR A 183 7.64 11.75 -24.72
N ALA A 184 6.77 11.69 -25.74
CA ALA A 184 6.98 12.40 -27.00
C ALA A 184 7.04 13.93 -26.81
N ALA A 185 6.26 14.48 -25.88
CA ALA A 185 6.26 15.91 -25.59
C ALA A 185 7.43 16.39 -24.71
N SER A 186 7.96 15.53 -23.84
CA SER A 186 8.93 15.93 -22.79
C SER A 186 10.35 15.46 -23.03
N CYS A 187 10.55 14.44 -23.87
CA CYS A 187 11.87 13.91 -24.19
C CYS A 187 12.41 14.60 -25.45
N PRO A 188 13.61 15.20 -25.42
CA PRO A 188 14.25 15.63 -26.66
C PRO A 188 14.38 14.42 -27.59
N GLN A 189 14.02 14.60 -28.86
CA GLN A 189 14.30 13.59 -29.88
C GLN A 189 15.82 13.45 -29.94
N GLU A 190 16.34 12.24 -29.78
CA GLU A 190 17.76 12.02 -30.06
C GLU A 190 17.99 12.43 -31.53
N PRO A 191 18.89 13.37 -31.81
CA PRO A 191 19.24 13.69 -33.19
C PRO A 191 19.76 12.39 -33.82
N GLY A 192 19.16 12.03 -34.97
CA GLY A 192 19.25 10.71 -35.58
C GLY A 192 20.66 10.09 -35.58
N ARG A 193 20.72 8.83 -35.16
CA ARG A 193 21.77 7.89 -35.56
C ARG A 193 21.31 7.13 -36.79
#